data_AF-A0A969HC27-F1
#
_entry.id   AF-A0A969HC27-F1
#
_cell.length_a   1.000
_cell.length_b   1.000
_cell.length_c   1.000
_cell.angle_alpha   90.00
_cell.angle_beta   90.00
_cell.angle_gamma   90.00
#
_symmetry.space_group_name_H-M   'P 1'
#
loop_
_entity.id
_entity.type
_entity.pdbx_description
1 polymer ?
#
loop_
_entity_poly.entity_id
_entity_poly.type
_entity_poly.pdbx_seq_one_letter_code
_entity_poly.pdbx_strand_id
1 'polypeptide(L)'
;MIKGIIFDLGNTLLKFTGDSLDVQREGAEAMADWYLKKKHIKLDGPVLVETFLDERAAGRTVAIETQMEITAQQSLSDALQKIEAPASAKALLEAAIKIYFAPEEAAYVAYPTRLTP
;
A
#
# COMPACT_ATOMS: atom_id res chain seq x y z
N MET A 1 -7.20 28.91 10.33
CA MET A 1 -6.19 28.99 11.42
C MET A 1 -5.60 27.60 11.61
N ILE A 2 -4.28 27.45 11.44
CA ILE A 2 -3.59 26.14 11.54
C ILE A 2 -3.37 25.82 13.02
N LYS A 3 -3.74 24.60 13.46
CA LYS A 3 -3.71 24.16 14.87
C LYS A 3 -2.44 23.39 15.27
N GLY A 4 -1.62 23.02 14.30
CA GLY A 4 -0.39 22.26 14.49
C GLY A 4 0.26 21.96 13.16
N ILE A 5 1.57 21.69 13.19
CA ILE A 5 2.37 21.32 12.03
C ILE A 5 2.99 19.96 12.34
N ILE A 6 2.82 19.00 11.44
CA ILE A 6 3.50 17.70 11.49
C ILE A 6 4.61 17.76 10.45
N PHE A 7 5.84 17.42 10.86
CA PHE A 7 6.95 17.29 9.94
C PHE A 7 7.09 15.82 9.53
N ASP A 8 7.07 15.55 8.24
CA ASP A 8 7.47 14.26 7.71
C ASP A 8 8.99 14.15 7.77
N LEU A 9 9.45 13.26 8.66
CA LEU A 9 10.87 12.95 8.85
C LEU A 9 11.20 11.53 8.38
N GLY A 10 10.32 10.91 7.57
CA GLY A 10 10.44 9.52 7.14
C GLY A 10 11.83 9.16 6.64
N ASN A 11 12.26 9.74 5.51
CA ASN A 11 13.60 9.48 4.95
C ASN A 11 14.76 10.12 5.74
N THR A 12 14.45 10.95 6.73
CA THR A 12 15.45 11.54 7.64
C THR A 12 15.80 10.60 8.78
N LEU A 13 14.81 9.86 9.30
CA LEU A 13 14.93 8.98 10.45
C LEU A 13 14.90 7.49 10.10
N LEU A 14 14.41 7.16 8.91
CA LEU A 14 14.27 5.80 8.40
C LEU A 14 14.92 5.71 7.03
N LYS A 15 15.46 4.54 6.73
CA LYS A 15 15.97 4.16 5.42
C LYS A 15 15.18 2.93 4.95
N PHE A 16 14.66 2.99 3.74
CA PHE A 16 14.12 1.82 3.07
C PHE A 16 15.25 0.93 2.52
N THR A 17 15.10 -0.38 2.62
CA THR A 17 16.08 -1.35 2.12
C THR A 17 15.43 -2.34 1.14
N GLY A 18 16.15 -2.68 0.07
CA GLY A 18 15.62 -3.50 -1.03
C GLY A 18 15.12 -2.68 -2.22
N ASP A 19 14.54 -3.37 -3.19
CA ASP A 19 13.88 -2.76 -4.34
C ASP A 19 12.42 -2.44 -3.99
N SER A 20 12.03 -1.18 -4.14
CA SER A 20 10.69 -0.74 -3.72
C SER A 20 9.58 -1.28 -4.61
N LEU A 21 9.84 -1.61 -5.88
CA LEU A 21 8.84 -2.20 -6.76
C LEU A 21 8.62 -3.67 -6.40
N ASP A 22 9.70 -4.39 -6.12
CA ASP A 22 9.61 -5.79 -5.69
C ASP A 22 8.85 -5.92 -4.35
N VAL A 23 9.14 -5.07 -3.36
CA VAL A 23 8.44 -5.10 -2.06
C VAL A 23 6.97 -4.71 -2.19
N GLN A 24 6.62 -3.74 -3.04
CA GLN A 24 5.22 -3.38 -3.31
C GLN A 24 4.47 -4.55 -3.97
N ARG A 25 5.12 -5.25 -4.90
CA ARG A 25 4.53 -6.43 -5.56
C ARG A 25 4.33 -7.58 -4.57
N GLU A 26 5.31 -7.87 -3.72
CA GLU A 26 5.18 -8.86 -2.64
C GLU A 26 3.98 -8.54 -1.73
N GLY A 27 3.84 -7.28 -1.31
CA GLY A 27 2.69 -6.82 -0.53
C GLY A 27 1.36 -7.02 -1.25
N ALA A 28 1.29 -6.71 -2.54
CA ALA A 28 0.07 -6.86 -3.34
C ALA A 28 -0.32 -8.33 -3.52
N GLU A 29 0.66 -9.21 -3.76
CA GLU A 29 0.46 -10.65 -3.85
C GLU A 29 -0.02 -11.22 -2.51
N ALA A 30 0.60 -10.83 -1.39
CA ALA A 30 0.18 -11.25 -0.05
C ALA A 30 -1.25 -10.79 0.27
N MET A 31 -1.63 -9.57 -0.13
CA MET A 31 -2.97 -9.04 0.02
C MET A 31 -3.99 -9.84 -0.81
N ALA A 32 -3.70 -10.13 -2.08
CA ALA A 32 -4.57 -10.93 -2.95
C ALA A 32 -4.75 -12.35 -2.39
N ASP A 33 -3.65 -12.99 -1.96
CA ASP A 33 -3.68 -14.30 -1.32
C ASP A 33 -4.52 -14.28 -0.04
N TRP A 34 -4.45 -13.22 0.76
CA TRP A 34 -5.25 -13.07 1.97
C TRP A 34 -6.75 -13.03 1.66
N TYR A 35 -7.16 -12.28 0.63
CA TYR A 35 -8.55 -12.26 0.16
C TYR A 35 -9.03 -13.65 -0.27
N LEU A 36 -8.23 -14.35 -1.07
CA LEU A 36 -8.58 -15.65 -1.65
C LEU A 36 -8.59 -16.76 -0.59
N LYS A 37 -7.53 -16.87 0.20
CA LYS A 37 -7.27 -18.04 1.07
C LYS A 37 -7.87 -17.88 2.46
N LYS A 38 -7.79 -16.69 3.07
CA LYS A 38 -8.25 -16.47 4.45
C LYS A 38 -9.68 -15.94 4.54
N LYS A 39 -10.11 -15.21 3.51
CA LYS A 39 -11.46 -14.61 3.47
C LYS A 39 -12.38 -15.30 2.47
N HIS A 40 -11.85 -16.26 1.70
CA HIS A 40 -12.60 -17.07 0.73
C HIS A 40 -13.41 -16.21 -0.25
N ILE A 41 -12.89 -15.03 -0.61
CA ILE A 41 -13.55 -14.15 -1.57
C ILE A 41 -13.22 -14.66 -2.98
N LYS A 42 -14.25 -14.82 -3.81
CA LYS A 42 -14.07 -15.21 -5.21
C LYS A 42 -13.60 -13.99 -6.02
N LEU A 43 -12.30 -13.95 -6.29
CA LEU A 43 -11.62 -12.89 -7.05
C LEU A 43 -10.61 -13.53 -7.99
N ASP A 44 -10.19 -12.78 -9.00
CA ASP A 44 -8.98 -13.10 -9.76
C ASP A 44 -7.80 -12.41 -9.07
N GLY A 45 -6.95 -13.20 -8.41
CA GLY A 45 -5.80 -12.71 -7.64
C GLY A 45 -4.79 -11.96 -8.51
N PRO A 46 -4.25 -12.57 -9.58
CA PRO A 46 -3.36 -11.88 -10.51
C PRO A 46 -3.94 -10.58 -11.07
N VAL A 47 -5.20 -10.56 -11.47
CA VAL A 47 -5.83 -9.33 -11.99
C VAL A 47 -5.96 -8.27 -10.90
N LEU A 48 -6.29 -8.64 -9.66
CA LEU A 48 -6.30 -7.71 -8.53
C LEU A 48 -4.92 -7.10 -8.27
N VAL A 49 -3.85 -7.90 -8.31
CA VAL A 49 -2.49 -7.43 -8.08
C VAL A 49 -2.11 -6.35 -9.10
N GLU A 50 -2.23 -6.65 -10.40
CA GLU A 50 -1.85 -5.69 -11.44
C GLU A 50 -2.73 -4.44 -11.38
N THR A 51 -4.06 -4.62 -11.29
CA THR A 51 -4.98 -3.47 -11.25
C THR A 51 -4.69 -2.57 -10.06
N PHE A 52 -4.41 -3.14 -8.89
CA PHE A 52 -4.10 -2.35 -7.70
C PHE A 52 -2.77 -1.59 -7.83
N LEU A 53 -1.73 -2.22 -8.35
CA LEU A 53 -0.44 -1.55 -8.57
C LEU A 53 -0.56 -0.42 -9.61
N ASP A 54 -1.36 -0.62 -10.66
CA ASP A 54 -1.67 0.42 -11.65
C ASP A 54 -2.41 1.60 -11.01
N GLU A 55 -3.43 1.35 -10.17
CA GLU A 55 -4.12 2.43 -9.43
C GLU A 55 -3.19 3.17 -8.47
N ARG A 56 -2.23 2.47 -7.85
CA ARG A 56 -1.22 3.09 -6.99
C ARG A 56 -0.27 3.98 -7.79
N ALA A 57 0.17 3.54 -8.96
CA ALA A 57 1.01 4.32 -9.86
C ALA A 57 0.27 5.56 -10.37
N ALA A 58 -0.98 5.41 -10.83
CA ALA A 58 -1.82 6.52 -11.27
C ALA A 58 -2.08 7.52 -10.14
N GLY A 59 -2.42 7.03 -8.94
CA GLY A 59 -2.62 7.86 -7.76
C GLY A 59 -1.38 8.66 -7.37
N ARG A 60 -0.18 8.08 -7.53
CA ARG A 60 1.10 8.79 -7.30
C ARG A 60 1.30 9.93 -8.29
N THR A 61 0.99 9.72 -9.58
CA THR A 61 1.07 10.79 -10.59
C THR A 61 0.15 11.94 -10.23
N VAL A 62 -1.11 11.66 -9.89
CA VAL A 62 -2.08 12.69 -9.46
C VAL A 62 -1.60 13.40 -8.20
N ALA A 63 -1.06 12.68 -7.23
CA ALA A 63 -0.55 13.28 -5.99
C ALA A 63 0.63 14.23 -6.23
N ILE A 64 1.52 13.90 -7.17
CA ILE A 64 2.62 14.77 -7.57
C ILE A 64 2.09 16.06 -8.21
N GLU A 65 1.10 15.96 -9.10
CA GLU A 65 0.54 17.10 -9.81
C GLU A 65 -0.28 18.02 -8.90
N THR A 66 -1.10 17.43 -8.02
CA THR A 66 -2.08 18.16 -7.20
C THR A 66 -1.57 18.49 -5.81
N GLN A 67 -0.46 17.88 -5.38
CA GLN A 67 0.03 17.92 -4.00
C GLN A 67 -1.01 17.39 -2.99
N MET A 68 -1.95 16.57 -3.45
CA MET A 68 -2.97 15.92 -2.63
C MET A 68 -2.74 14.42 -2.56
N GLU A 69 -2.76 13.86 -1.36
CA GLU A 69 -2.53 12.43 -1.17
C GLU A 69 -3.67 11.59 -1.77
N ILE A 70 -3.31 10.58 -2.56
CA ILE A 70 -4.20 9.46 -2.92
C ILE A 70 -3.80 8.25 -2.09
N THR A 71 -4.66 7.89 -1.14
CA THR A 71 -4.36 6.81 -0.18
C THR A 71 -4.36 5.44 -0.85
N ALA A 72 -3.59 4.49 -0.32
CA ALA A 72 -3.62 3.11 -0.80
C ALA A 72 -5.01 2.46 -0.64
N GLN A 73 -5.77 2.85 0.38
CA GLN A 73 -7.15 2.40 0.56
C GLN A 73 -8.06 2.88 -0.57
N GLN A 74 -7.89 4.12 -1.04
CA GLN A 74 -8.62 4.64 -2.20
C GLN A 74 -8.26 3.85 -3.47
N SER A 75 -6.96 3.68 -3.75
CA SER A 75 -6.49 2.88 -4.89
C SER A 75 -7.04 1.44 -4.86
N LEU A 76 -7.09 0.80 -3.68
CA LEU A 76 -7.64 -0.55 -3.54
C LEU A 76 -9.16 -0.57 -3.77
N SER A 77 -9.89 0.43 -3.26
CA SER A 77 -11.33 0.56 -3.51
C SER A 77 -11.61 0.69 -5.01
N ASP A 78 -10.81 1.50 -5.71
CA ASP A 78 -10.95 1.73 -7.16
C ASP A 78 -10.58 0.47 -7.96
N ALA A 79 -9.51 -0.22 -7.58
CA ALA A 79 -9.14 -1.51 -8.19
C ALA A 79 -10.22 -2.58 -8.01
N LEU A 80 -10.75 -2.75 -6.80
CA LEU A 80 -11.85 -3.67 -6.51
C LEU A 80 -13.12 -3.32 -7.29
N GLN A 81 -13.39 -2.03 -7.52
CA GLN A 81 -14.49 -1.60 -8.36
C GLN A 81 -14.26 -1.94 -9.84
N LYS A 82 -13.05 -1.72 -10.37
CA LYS A 82 -12.69 -2.01 -11.76
C LYS A 82 -12.79 -3.49 -12.12
N ILE A 83 -12.46 -4.37 -11.18
CA ILE A 83 -12.55 -5.82 -11.38
C ILE A 83 -13.92 -6.41 -10.98
N GLU A 84 -14.91 -5.55 -10.70
CA GLU A 84 -16.26 -5.95 -10.29
C GLU A 84 -16.28 -6.89 -9.06
N ALA A 85 -15.37 -6.65 -8.11
CA ALA A 85 -15.27 -7.44 -6.90
C ALA A 85 -16.56 -7.42 -6.06
N PRO A 86 -16.89 -8.50 -5.35
CA PRO A 86 -18.05 -8.54 -4.47
C PRO A 86 -17.94 -7.52 -3.33
N ALA A 87 -19.08 -7.04 -2.84
CA ALA A 87 -19.14 -6.06 -1.74
C ALA A 87 -18.42 -6.53 -0.46
N SER A 88 -18.33 -7.85 -0.24
CA SER A 88 -17.57 -8.44 0.86
C SER A 88 -16.07 -8.15 0.80
N ALA A 89 -15.50 -7.95 -0.39
CA ALA A 89 -14.10 -7.54 -0.54
C ALA A 89 -13.88 -6.09 -0.06
N LYS A 90 -14.83 -5.20 -0.41
CA LYS A 90 -14.80 -3.77 -0.02
C LYS A 90 -14.95 -3.58 1.49
N ALA A 91 -15.73 -4.44 2.15
CA ALA A 91 -15.87 -4.43 3.61
C ALA A 91 -14.56 -4.74 4.37
N LEU A 92 -13.53 -5.22 3.67
CA LEU A 92 -12.27 -5.68 4.25
C LEU A 92 -11.06 -4.79 3.89
N LEU A 93 -11.28 -3.64 3.25
CA LEU A 93 -10.24 -2.74 2.76
C LEU A 93 -9.14 -2.44 3.78
N GLU A 94 -9.50 -1.98 4.98
CA GLU A 94 -8.50 -1.60 6.00
C GLU A 94 -7.61 -2.78 6.41
N ALA A 95 -8.21 -3.96 6.56
CA ALA A 95 -7.46 -5.16 6.91
C ALA A 95 -6.55 -5.62 5.78
N ALA A 96 -7.00 -5.53 4.53
CA ALA A 96 -6.20 -5.86 3.35
C ALA A 96 -5.01 -4.92 3.18
N ILE A 97 -5.19 -3.62 3.42
CA ILE A 97 -4.11 -2.63 3.35
C ILE A 97 -3.02 -2.91 4.39
N LYS A 98 -3.37 -3.39 5.60
CA LYS A 98 -2.38 -3.82 6.59
C LYS A 98 -1.55 -5.00 6.12
N ILE A 99 -2.15 -5.93 5.36
CA ILE A 99 -1.40 -7.06 4.76
C ILE A 99 -0.46 -6.54 3.67
N TYR A 100 -0.93 -5.61 2.85
CA TYR A 100 -0.14 -5.00 1.78
C TYR A 100 1.12 -4.29 2.32
N PHE A 101 1.00 -3.52 3.39
CA PHE A 101 2.14 -2.76 3.93
C PHE A 101 3.10 -3.58 4.79
N ALA A 102 2.78 -4.81 5.19
CA ALA A 102 3.63 -5.59 6.09
C ALA A 102 5.06 -5.83 5.54
N PRO A 103 5.28 -6.16 4.26
CA PRO A 103 6.63 -6.24 3.69
C PRO A 103 7.34 -4.89 3.64
N GLU A 104 6.61 -3.81 3.35
CA GLU A 104 7.16 -2.44 3.33
C GLU A 104 7.62 -2.00 4.74
N GLU A 105 6.82 -2.26 5.77
CA GLU A 105 7.18 -2.00 7.16
C GLU A 105 8.45 -2.77 7.58
N ALA A 106 8.60 -4.01 7.13
CA ALA A 106 9.79 -4.83 7.42
C ALA A 106 11.05 -4.33 6.70
N ALA A 107 10.90 -3.65 5.57
CA ALA A 107 11.99 -3.10 4.77
C ALA A 107 12.52 -1.74 5.29
N TYR A 108 11.77 -1.05 6.16
CA TYR A 108 12.24 0.19 6.82
C TYR A 108 13.11 -0.10 8.04
N VAL A 109 14.28 0.55 8.09
CA VAL A 109 15.22 0.48 9.21
C VAL A 109 15.56 1.88 9.73
N ALA A 110 15.93 2.01 11.01
CA ALA A 110 16.33 3.29 11.58
C ALA A 110 17.60 3.86 10.94
N TYR A 111 17.65 5.18 10.76
CA TYR A 111 18.79 5.93 10.22
C TYR A 111 19.17 7.13 11.13
N PRO A 112 20.46 7.35 11.40
CA PRO A 112 21.56 6.43 11.13
C PRO A 112 21.39 5.16 11.98
N THR A 113 21.73 4.00 11.42
CA THR A 113 21.93 2.78 12.20
C THR A 113 22.94 3.14 13.27
N ARG A 114 22.56 3.08 14.56
CA ARG A 114 23.32 3.60 15.73
C ARG A 114 24.81 3.65 15.44
N LEU A 115 25.40 4.86 15.52
CA LEU A 115 26.83 4.99 15.79
C LEU A 115 27.08 4.19 17.07
N THR A 116 27.71 3.03 16.93
CA THR A 116 28.17 2.25 18.07
C THR A 116 29.24 3.11 18.77
N PRO A 117 29.16 3.34 20.09
CA PRO A 117 30.24 4.02 20.80
C PRO A 117 31.56 3.23 20.69
#